data_AF-A0A3T0SE79-F1
#
_entry.id   AF-A0A3T0SE79-F1
#
_cell.length_a   1.000
_cell.length_b   1.000
_cell.length_c   1.000
_cell.angle_alpha   90.00
_cell.angle_beta   90.00
_cell.angle_gamma   90.00
#
_symmetry.space_group_name_H-M   'P 1'
#
loop_
_entity.id
_entity.type
_entity.pdbx_description
1 polymer ?
#
loop_
_entity_poly.entity_id
_entity_poly.type
_entity_poly.pdbx_seq_one_letter_code
_entity_poly.pdbx_strand_id
1 'polypeptide(L)'
;MRGMAPLNTEVLLLRCLIRTGESRRVEARLRRLADGFIVSLADVSGQMQWRQYMQASHRSLSNLLDGLPMMVYRCRNNRHWSMEYVSAGCLELTGYPAERLVNSRSLTFDSLIHVEDRDRVWAEVQAGLVERGPFAFKYRLLCADGRHKPVLERGSAIYSENGGVLGLEGVVLELPR
;
A
#
# COMPACT_ATOMS: atom_id res chain seq x y z
N MET A 1 36.73 34.89 -3.47
CA MET A 1 35.62 34.01 -3.05
C MET A 1 35.85 32.62 -3.63
N ARG A 2 36.34 31.67 -2.83
CA ARG A 2 36.49 30.25 -3.25
C ARG A 2 35.27 29.49 -2.76
N GLY A 3 34.57 28.84 -3.69
CA GLY A 3 33.36 28.05 -3.42
C GLY A 3 33.66 26.84 -2.54
N MET A 4 32.81 26.64 -1.53
CA MET A 4 32.82 25.48 -0.66
C MET A 4 32.14 24.32 -1.41
N ALA A 5 32.92 23.36 -1.88
CA ALA A 5 32.39 22.11 -2.42
C ALA A 5 31.74 21.27 -1.29
N PRO A 6 30.64 20.54 -1.55
CA PRO A 6 29.99 19.74 -0.51
C PRO A 6 30.95 18.66 0.01
N LEU A 7 31.07 18.58 1.34
CA LEU A 7 31.84 17.57 2.05
C LEU A 7 31.25 16.18 1.75
N ASN A 8 31.90 15.43 0.86
CA ASN A 8 31.55 14.04 0.56
C ASN A 8 31.66 13.20 1.84
N THR A 9 30.52 12.80 2.39
CA THR A 9 30.46 11.79 3.45
C THR A 9 30.37 10.44 2.75
N GLU A 10 31.42 9.63 2.84
CA GLU A 10 31.39 8.26 2.32
C GLU A 10 30.83 7.32 3.39
N VAL A 11 29.81 6.56 3.01
CA VAL A 11 29.19 5.54 3.86
C VAL A 11 29.63 4.18 3.34
N LEU A 12 30.33 3.41 4.17
CA LEU A 12 30.80 2.06 3.89
C LEU A 12 30.05 1.08 4.79
N LEU A 13 29.39 0.09 4.20
CA LEU A 13 28.82 -1.04 4.94
C LEU A 13 29.91 -2.09 5.15
N LEU A 14 30.40 -2.20 6.38
CA LEU A 14 31.40 -3.16 6.78
C LEU A 14 30.76 -4.36 7.47
N ARG A 15 31.32 -5.54 7.24
CA ARG A 15 31.01 -6.73 8.03
C ARG A 15 32.06 -6.84 9.11
N CYS A 16 31.68 -6.63 10.36
CA CYS A 16 32.58 -6.78 11.50
C CYS A 16 32.39 -8.17 12.12
N LEU A 17 33.49 -8.88 12.35
CA LEU A 17 33.50 -10.07 13.20
C LEU A 17 33.85 -9.60 14.60
N ILE A 18 32.90 -9.72 15.54
CA ILE A 18 33.20 -9.45 16.94
C ILE A 18 33.90 -10.66 17.58
N ARG A 19 34.63 -10.44 18.67
CA ARG A 19 35.49 -11.44 19.36
C ARG A 19 34.73 -12.71 19.78
N THR A 20 33.40 -12.66 19.84
CA THR A 20 32.50 -13.78 20.11
C THR A 20 32.22 -14.68 18.90
N GLY A 21 32.78 -14.38 17.73
CA GLY A 21 32.53 -15.09 16.47
C GLY A 21 31.23 -14.69 15.75
N GLU A 22 30.41 -13.83 16.37
CA GLU A 22 29.19 -13.30 15.77
C GLU A 22 29.55 -12.24 14.70
N SER A 23 28.85 -12.26 13.57
CA SER A 23 29.04 -11.30 12.49
C SER A 23 27.99 -10.20 12.57
N ARG A 24 28.44 -8.95 12.67
CA ARG A 24 27.56 -7.77 12.72
C ARG A 24 27.76 -6.90 11.49
N ARG A 25 26.66 -6.35 10.98
CA ARG A 25 26.68 -5.33 9.93
C ARG A 25 26.89 -3.98 10.59
N VAL A 26 28.00 -3.35 10.25
CA VAL A 26 28.41 -2.06 10.80
C VAL A 26 28.42 -1.04 9.68
N GLU A 27 27.67 0.03 9.83
CA GLU A 27 27.79 1.20 8.97
C GLU A 27 28.97 2.04 9.45
N ALA A 28 29.98 2.22 8.61
CA ALA A 28 31.10 3.11 8.82
C ALA A 28 30.90 4.39 8.01
N ARG A 29 30.89 5.54 8.68
CA ARG A 29 30.88 6.84 7.98
C ARG A 29 32.23 7.50 8.17
N LEU A 30 32.88 7.84 7.05
CA LEU A 30 34.12 8.59 7.04
C LEU A 30 33.80 10.06 6.73
N ARG A 31 34.23 10.96 7.62
CA ARG A 31 34.23 12.40 7.37
C ARG A 31 35.65 12.94 7.44
N ARG A 32 36.04 13.67 6.41
CA ARG A 32 37.30 14.41 6.37
C ARG A 32 37.14 15.76 7.07
N LEU A 33 38.08 16.08 7.94
CA LEU A 33 38.24 17.38 8.59
C LEU A 33 39.50 18.08 8.05
N ALA A 34 39.71 19.35 8.43
CA ALA A 34 40.88 20.12 8.02
C ALA A 34 42.21 19.42 8.36
N ASP A 35 42.30 18.82 9.55
CA ASP A 35 43.55 18.24 10.09
C ASP A 35 43.45 16.73 10.37
N GLY A 36 42.43 16.04 9.84
CA GLY A 36 42.25 14.61 10.11
C GLY A 36 40.98 13.98 9.55
N PHE A 37 40.61 12.82 10.07
CA PHE A 37 39.42 12.08 9.69
C PHE A 37 38.67 11.60 10.93
N ILE A 38 37.34 11.65 10.88
CA ILE A 38 36.46 10.99 11.85
C ILE A 38 35.83 9.78 11.19
N VAL A 39 35.90 8.64 11.86
CA VAL A 39 35.15 7.43 11.51
C VAL A 39 34.11 7.20 12.60
N SER A 40 32.83 7.15 12.22
CA SER A 40 31.76 6.67 13.11
C SER A 40 31.34 5.27 12.68
N LEU A 41 31.27 4.34 13.63
CA LEU A 41 30.80 2.96 13.42
C LEU A 41 29.46 2.79 14.13
N ALA A 42 28.44 2.30 13.42
CA ALA A 42 27.13 1.99 14.01
C ALA A 42 26.72 0.55 13.67
N ASP A 43 26.35 -0.24 14.69
CA ASP A 43 25.74 -1.55 14.47
C ASP A 43 24.33 -1.37 13.93
N VAL A 44 24.13 -1.78 12.68
CA VAL A 44 22.85 -1.69 11.97
C VAL A 44 22.21 -3.07 11.79
N SER A 45 22.74 -4.11 12.45
CA SER A 45 22.28 -5.50 12.28
C SER A 45 20.80 -5.65 12.60
N GLY A 46 20.36 -5.15 13.76
CA GLY A 46 18.94 -5.21 14.18
C GLY A 46 18.01 -4.41 13.27
N GLN A 47 18.40 -3.19 12.88
CA GLN A 47 17.60 -2.35 11.98
C GLN A 47 17.46 -2.99 10.58
N MET A 48 18.55 -3.54 10.05
CA MET A 48 18.54 -4.22 8.75
C MET A 48 17.71 -5.50 8.78
N GLN A 49 17.80 -6.30 9.85
CA GLN A 49 16.99 -7.51 10.03
C GLN A 49 15.50 -7.16 10.08
N TRP A 50 15.10 -6.15 10.87
CA TRP A 50 13.71 -5.70 10.94
C TRP A 50 13.21 -5.20 9.59
N ARG A 51 14.01 -4.37 8.90
CA ARG A 51 13.65 -3.87 7.57
C ARG A 51 13.50 -4.99 6.54
N GLN A 52 14.41 -5.96 6.55
CA GLN A 52 14.35 -7.13 5.67
C GLN A 52 13.14 -8.01 5.98
N TYR A 53 12.86 -8.24 7.27
CA TYR A 53 11.69 -8.99 7.72
C TYR A 53 10.39 -8.31 7.29
N MET A 54 10.26 -7.00 7.53
CA MET A 54 9.10 -6.20 7.10
C MET A 54 8.91 -6.24 5.59
N GLN A 55 9.99 -6.09 4.82
CA GLN A 55 9.93 -6.19 3.36
C GLN A 55 9.54 -7.59 2.88
N ALA A 56 10.06 -8.64 3.51
CA ALA A 56 9.72 -10.02 3.17
C ALA A 56 8.27 -10.33 3.50
N SER A 57 7.79 -9.90 4.67
CA SER A 57 6.40 -10.05 5.10
C SER A 57 5.45 -9.31 4.17
N HIS A 58 5.74 -8.04 3.83
CA HIS A 58 4.94 -7.26 2.88
C HIS A 58 4.86 -7.93 1.50
N ARG A 59 5.98 -8.42 0.96
CA ARG A 59 5.99 -9.16 -0.31
C ARG A 59 5.16 -10.44 -0.23
N SER A 60 5.30 -11.19 0.87
CA SER A 60 4.53 -12.42 1.08
C SER A 60 3.03 -12.14 1.14
N LEU A 61 2.62 -11.10 1.87
CA LEU A 61 1.21 -10.69 1.94
C LEU A 61 0.68 -10.24 0.58
N SER A 62 1.44 -9.41 -0.15
CA SER A 62 1.04 -8.96 -1.49
C SER A 62 0.82 -10.17 -2.42
N ASN A 63 1.79 -11.11 -2.45
CA ASN A 63 1.68 -12.32 -3.27
C ASN A 63 0.46 -13.18 -2.93
N LEU A 64 0.11 -13.30 -1.64
CA LEU A 64 -1.07 -14.04 -1.21
C LEU A 64 -2.37 -13.36 -1.69
N LEU A 65 -2.45 -12.03 -1.56
CA LEU A 65 -3.61 -11.27 -2.01
C LEU A 65 -3.75 -11.26 -3.53
N ASP A 66 -2.63 -11.21 -4.26
CA ASP A 66 -2.59 -11.24 -5.72
C ASP A 66 -2.99 -12.59 -6.31
N GLY A 67 -2.85 -13.67 -5.54
CA GLY A 67 -3.30 -15.00 -5.93
C GLY A 67 -4.81 -15.25 -5.75
N LEU A 68 -5.54 -14.31 -5.14
CA LEU A 68 -6.99 -14.47 -4.93
C LEU A 68 -7.78 -14.13 -6.21
N PRO A 69 -8.79 -14.92 -6.59
CA PRO A 69 -9.65 -14.65 -7.74
C PRO A 69 -10.70 -13.56 -7.43
N MET A 70 -10.27 -12.48 -6.80
CA MET A 70 -11.11 -11.35 -6.41
C MET A 70 -10.26 -10.09 -6.29
N MET A 71 -10.88 -8.93 -6.43
CA MET A 71 -10.20 -7.68 -6.14
C MET A 71 -10.19 -7.43 -4.64
N VAL A 72 -9.00 -7.35 -4.04
CA VAL A 72 -8.81 -6.87 -2.68
C VAL A 72 -8.36 -5.42 -2.77
N TYR A 73 -8.92 -4.54 -1.95
CA TYR A 73 -8.64 -3.11 -2.05
C TYR A 73 -8.48 -2.44 -0.69
N ARG A 74 -7.79 -1.29 -0.72
CA ARG A 74 -7.90 -0.23 0.28
C ARG A 74 -8.14 1.09 -0.43
N CYS A 75 -9.11 1.86 0.05
CA CYS A 75 -9.43 3.17 -0.52
C CYS A 75 -9.74 4.21 0.56
N ARG A 76 -9.73 5.47 0.15
CA ARG A 76 -10.26 6.56 0.97
C ARG A 76 -11.77 6.57 0.89
N ASN A 77 -12.43 6.91 2.01
CA ASN A 77 -13.86 7.16 2.03
C ASN A 77 -14.17 8.54 1.40
N ASN A 78 -14.19 8.60 0.08
CA ASN A 78 -14.58 9.78 -0.69
C ASN A 78 -15.40 9.38 -1.92
N ARG A 79 -16.06 10.33 -2.57
CA ARG A 79 -16.94 10.07 -3.73
C ARG A 79 -16.22 9.48 -4.95
N HIS A 80 -14.90 9.53 -4.99
CA HIS A 80 -14.12 8.93 -6.09
C HIS A 80 -13.59 7.54 -5.74
N TRP A 81 -13.78 7.08 -4.50
CA TRP A 81 -13.19 5.86 -3.95
C TRP A 81 -11.69 5.78 -4.26
N SER A 82 -10.95 6.84 -3.92
CA SER A 82 -9.53 6.95 -4.26
C SER A 82 -8.73 5.77 -3.71
N MET A 83 -8.29 4.88 -4.60
CA MET A 83 -7.60 3.64 -4.25
C MET A 83 -6.18 3.92 -3.78
N GLU A 84 -5.82 3.33 -2.66
CA GLU A 84 -4.47 3.34 -2.07
C GLU A 84 -3.74 2.02 -2.27
N TYR A 85 -4.50 0.92 -2.35
CA TYR A 85 -4.02 -0.41 -2.68
C TYR A 85 -5.10 -1.16 -3.46
N VAL A 86 -4.67 -1.95 -4.45
CA VAL A 86 -5.52 -2.86 -5.21
C VAL A 86 -4.69 -4.10 -5.55
N SER A 87 -5.22 -5.30 -5.31
CA SER A 87 -4.55 -6.56 -5.69
C SER A 87 -4.61 -6.83 -7.20
N ALA A 88 -3.72 -7.69 -7.70
CA ALA A 88 -3.66 -8.10 -9.11
C ALA A 88 -4.97 -8.73 -9.62
N GLY A 89 -5.78 -9.33 -8.74
CA GLY A 89 -7.10 -9.89 -9.06
C GLY A 89 -8.09 -8.87 -9.64
N CYS A 90 -7.82 -7.56 -9.53
CA CYS A 90 -8.60 -6.53 -10.21
C CYS A 90 -8.59 -6.63 -11.73
N LEU A 91 -7.54 -7.20 -12.35
CA LEU A 91 -7.40 -7.21 -13.80
C LEU A 91 -8.49 -8.06 -14.46
N GLU A 92 -8.73 -9.26 -13.94
CA GLU A 92 -9.78 -10.15 -14.46
C GLU A 92 -11.19 -9.59 -14.20
N LEU A 93 -11.38 -8.93 -13.06
CA LEU A 93 -12.65 -8.34 -12.67
C LEU A 93 -12.99 -7.08 -13.51
N THR A 94 -12.07 -6.12 -13.56
CA THR A 94 -12.31 -4.76 -14.08
C THR A 94 -11.81 -4.58 -15.52
N GLY A 95 -10.85 -5.39 -15.97
CA GLY A 95 -10.09 -5.16 -17.20
C GLY A 95 -8.98 -4.12 -17.07
N TYR A 96 -8.77 -3.53 -15.90
CA TYR A 96 -7.71 -2.57 -15.62
C TYR A 96 -6.67 -3.17 -14.67
N PRO A 97 -5.36 -2.94 -14.92
CA PRO A 97 -4.33 -3.34 -13.97
C PRO A 97 -4.33 -2.42 -12.74
N ALA A 98 -3.82 -2.91 -11.61
CA ALA A 98 -3.88 -2.22 -10.32
C ALA A 98 -3.30 -0.79 -10.37
N GLU A 99 -2.22 -0.59 -11.14
CA GLU A 99 -1.54 0.69 -11.32
C GLU A 99 -2.40 1.75 -12.01
N ARG A 100 -3.45 1.34 -12.74
CA ARG A 100 -4.41 2.25 -13.37
C ARG A 100 -5.54 2.66 -12.44
N LEU A 101 -5.77 1.90 -11.37
CA LEU A 101 -6.79 2.18 -10.36
C LEU A 101 -6.20 2.95 -9.18
N VAL A 102 -4.98 2.60 -8.76
CA VAL A 102 -4.25 3.29 -7.68
C VAL A 102 -3.69 4.62 -8.18
N ASN A 103 -3.92 5.70 -7.42
CA ASN A 103 -3.39 7.05 -7.71
C ASN A 103 -3.74 7.64 -9.09
N SER A 104 -4.79 7.15 -9.73
CA SER A 104 -5.24 7.66 -11.03
C SER A 104 -6.06 8.93 -10.87
N ARG A 105 -5.72 9.97 -11.65
CA ARG A 105 -6.48 11.23 -11.71
C ARG A 105 -7.64 11.17 -12.71
N SER A 106 -7.54 10.29 -13.71
CA SER A 106 -8.52 10.21 -14.81
C SER A 106 -9.49 9.04 -14.67
N LEU A 107 -9.10 7.97 -13.97
CA LEU A 107 -9.93 6.79 -13.75
C LEU A 107 -10.19 6.65 -12.25
N THR A 108 -11.41 6.96 -11.84
CA THR A 108 -11.85 6.80 -10.44
C THR A 108 -12.63 5.50 -10.32
N PHE A 109 -12.60 4.84 -9.16
CA PHE A 109 -13.36 3.59 -9.03
C PHE A 109 -14.88 3.84 -9.08
N ASP A 110 -15.35 5.03 -8.67
CA ASP A 110 -16.74 5.46 -8.88
C ASP A 110 -17.16 5.45 -10.37
N SER A 111 -16.24 5.79 -11.27
CA SER A 111 -16.52 5.75 -12.72
C SER A 111 -16.73 4.33 -13.26
N LEU A 112 -16.22 3.31 -12.56
CA LEU A 112 -16.46 1.89 -12.87
C LEU A 112 -17.78 1.40 -12.26
N ILE A 113 -18.42 2.15 -11.36
CA ILE A 113 -19.74 1.80 -10.85
C ILE A 113 -20.79 2.31 -11.84
N HIS A 114 -21.76 1.45 -12.18
CA HIS A 114 -22.88 1.84 -13.03
C HIS A 114 -23.58 3.08 -12.48
N VAL A 115 -23.93 4.04 -13.35
CA VAL A 115 -24.38 5.38 -12.95
C VAL A 115 -25.58 5.35 -11.97
N GLU A 116 -26.51 4.43 -12.17
CA GLU A 116 -27.69 4.25 -11.31
C GLU A 116 -27.38 3.67 -9.93
N ASP A 117 -26.23 3.00 -9.78
CA ASP A 117 -25.85 2.34 -8.53
C ASP A 117 -24.99 3.24 -7.63
N ARG A 118 -24.37 4.31 -8.15
CA ARG A 118 -23.37 5.13 -7.44
C ARG A 118 -23.87 5.73 -6.13
N ASP A 119 -25.02 6.40 -6.16
CA ASP A 119 -25.56 7.05 -4.96
C ASP A 119 -26.03 6.03 -3.91
N ARG A 120 -26.59 4.91 -4.37
CA ARG A 120 -26.97 3.80 -3.50
C ARG A 120 -25.75 3.18 -2.83
N VAL A 121 -24.69 2.87 -3.58
CA VAL A 121 -23.42 2.34 -3.04
C VAL A 121 -22.83 3.29 -2.01
N TRP A 122 -22.78 4.59 -2.29
CA TRP A 122 -22.32 5.58 -1.32
C TRP A 122 -23.14 5.53 -0.03
N ALA A 123 -24.46 5.52 -0.12
CA ALA A 123 -25.35 5.49 1.03
C ALA A 123 -25.18 4.21 1.87
N GLU A 124 -25.08 3.05 1.23
CA GLU A 124 -24.88 1.76 1.91
C GLU A 124 -23.54 1.69 2.64
N VAL A 125 -22.46 2.22 2.04
CA VAL A 125 -21.17 2.37 2.73
C VAL A 125 -21.33 3.29 3.94
N GLN A 126 -21.90 4.49 3.77
CA GLN A 126 -22.03 5.44 4.88
C GLN A 126 -22.88 4.88 6.03
N ALA A 127 -23.93 4.11 5.74
CA ALA A 127 -24.73 3.43 6.76
C ALA A 127 -23.87 2.44 7.57
N GLY A 128 -23.08 1.59 6.90
CA GLY A 128 -22.16 0.67 7.59
C GLY A 128 -21.12 1.37 8.46
N LEU A 129 -20.66 2.55 8.04
CA LEU A 129 -19.75 3.38 8.84
C LEU A 129 -20.40 3.93 10.11
N VAL A 130 -21.65 4.39 10.02
CA VAL A 130 -22.41 4.88 11.18
C VAL A 130 -22.60 3.75 12.21
N GLU A 131 -22.91 2.54 11.74
CA GLU A 131 -23.08 1.36 12.58
C GLU A 131 -21.75 0.79 13.12
N ARG A 132 -20.61 1.30 12.63
CA ARG A 132 -19.26 0.75 12.87
C ARG A 132 -19.15 -0.74 12.54
N GLY A 133 -19.95 -1.21 11.59
CA GLY A 133 -20.01 -2.60 11.15
C GLY A 133 -19.37 -2.80 9.77
N PRO A 134 -19.24 -4.06 9.33
CA PRO A 134 -18.96 -4.35 7.93
C PRO A 134 -20.16 -3.97 7.06
N PHE A 135 -19.90 -3.46 5.86
CA PHE A 135 -20.92 -3.30 4.82
C PHE A 135 -20.79 -4.43 3.80
N ALA A 136 -21.92 -4.82 3.21
CA ALA A 136 -21.94 -5.81 2.13
C ALA A 136 -23.11 -5.54 1.18
N PHE A 137 -22.83 -5.36 -0.12
CA PHE A 137 -23.84 -4.98 -1.09
C PHE A 137 -23.49 -5.36 -2.51
N LYS A 138 -24.50 -5.40 -3.37
CA LYS A 138 -24.37 -5.77 -4.79
C LYS A 138 -24.56 -4.56 -5.69
N TYR A 139 -23.81 -4.49 -6.78
CA TYR A 139 -23.96 -3.46 -7.81
C TYR A 139 -23.40 -3.95 -9.15
N ARG A 140 -23.62 -3.14 -10.19
CA ARG A 140 -23.08 -3.39 -11.53
C ARG A 140 -21.75 -2.65 -11.70
N LEU A 141 -20.70 -3.40 -11.99
CA LEU A 141 -19.38 -2.87 -12.35
C LEU A 141 -19.26 -2.78 -13.88
N LEU A 142 -18.87 -1.62 -14.39
CA LEU A 142 -18.53 -1.35 -15.78
C LEU A 142 -17.04 -1.63 -16.02
N CYS A 143 -16.77 -2.68 -16.79
CA CYS A 143 -15.42 -3.11 -17.12
C CYS A 143 -14.81 -2.28 -18.26
N ALA A 144 -13.49 -2.38 -18.45
CA ALA A 144 -12.74 -1.71 -19.52
C ALA A 144 -13.24 -2.05 -20.94
N ASP A 145 -13.82 -3.23 -21.13
CA ASP A 145 -14.40 -3.70 -22.39
C ASP A 145 -15.86 -3.27 -22.60
N GLY A 146 -16.42 -2.47 -21.67
CA GLY A 146 -17.79 -1.97 -21.72
C GLY A 146 -18.85 -2.94 -21.20
N ARG A 147 -18.49 -4.16 -20.76
CA ARG A 147 -19.45 -5.09 -20.17
C ARG A 147 -19.80 -4.69 -18.74
N HIS A 148 -21.01 -5.05 -18.32
CA HIS A 148 -21.43 -4.96 -16.93
C HIS A 148 -21.27 -6.32 -16.25
N LYS A 149 -20.59 -6.35 -15.11
CA LYS A 149 -20.49 -7.52 -14.23
C LYS A 149 -21.27 -7.27 -12.94
N PRO A 150 -22.17 -8.17 -12.51
CA PRO A 150 -22.73 -8.10 -11.18
C PRO A 150 -21.64 -8.44 -10.18
N VAL A 151 -21.42 -7.58 -9.19
CA VAL A 151 -20.42 -7.80 -8.15
C VAL A 151 -21.05 -7.78 -6.77
N LEU A 152 -20.46 -8.55 -5.84
CA LEU A 152 -20.67 -8.39 -4.41
C LEU A 152 -19.43 -7.73 -3.83
N GLU A 153 -19.64 -6.63 -3.12
CA GLU A 153 -18.62 -5.98 -2.34
C GLU A 153 -18.87 -6.20 -0.87
N ARG A 154 -17.80 -6.49 -0.13
CA ARG A 154 -17.82 -6.59 1.33
C ARG A 154 -16.59 -5.89 1.87
N GLY A 155 -16.81 -4.98 2.82
CA GLY A 155 -15.71 -4.22 3.40
C GLY A 155 -16.05 -3.64 4.77
N SER A 156 -15.09 -2.93 5.34
CA SER A 156 -15.20 -2.26 6.64
C SER A 156 -14.28 -1.04 6.69
N ALA A 157 -14.62 -0.07 7.53
CA ALA A 157 -13.71 1.03 7.80
C ALA A 157 -12.56 0.63 8.73
N ILE A 158 -11.42 1.25 8.47
CA ILE A 158 -10.31 1.36 9.40
C ILE A 158 -10.49 2.65 10.19
N TYR A 159 -10.36 2.57 11.50
CA TYR A 159 -10.51 3.72 12.40
C TYR A 159 -9.18 4.08 13.05
N SER A 160 -8.96 5.38 13.22
CA SER A 160 -7.91 5.92 14.10
C SER A 160 -8.27 5.69 15.58
N GLU A 161 -7.30 5.90 16.47
CA GLU A 161 -7.53 5.85 17.92
C GLU A 161 -8.62 6.82 18.39
N ASN A 162 -8.77 7.96 17.69
CA ASN A 162 -9.79 8.97 17.98
C ASN A 162 -11.15 8.66 17.34
N GLY A 163 -11.31 7.50 16.70
CA GLY A 163 -12.55 7.06 16.05
C GLY A 163 -12.83 7.68 14.68
N GLY A 164 -11.93 8.50 14.14
CA GLY A 164 -12.01 9.01 12.75
C GLY A 164 -11.71 7.91 11.73
N VAL A 165 -12.43 7.91 10.60
CA VAL A 165 -12.23 6.94 9.51
C VAL A 165 -10.92 7.24 8.77
N LEU A 166 -9.99 6.28 8.78
CA LEU A 166 -8.72 6.37 8.06
C LEU A 166 -8.84 5.90 6.61
N GLY A 167 -9.75 4.96 6.35
CA GLY A 167 -9.97 4.38 5.03
C GLY A 167 -10.95 3.23 5.09
N LEU A 168 -11.20 2.61 3.94
CA LEU A 168 -12.02 1.42 3.77
C LEU A 168 -11.14 0.31 3.22
N GLU A 169 -11.32 -0.90 3.74
CA GLU A 169 -10.71 -2.12 3.23
C GLU A 169 -11.81 -3.12 2.91
N GLY A 170 -11.61 -3.88 1.84
CA GLY A 170 -12.62 -4.82 1.43
C GLY A 170 -12.22 -5.62 0.21
N VAL A 171 -13.21 -6.34 -0.27
CA VAL A 171 -13.10 -7.22 -1.41
C VAL A 171 -14.29 -7.02 -2.34
N VAL A 172 -14.03 -7.13 -3.64
CA VAL A 172 -15.04 -7.15 -4.69
C VAL A 172 -14.92 -8.46 -5.45
N LEU A 173 -15.98 -9.24 -5.47
CA LEU A 173 -16.06 -10.48 -6.26
C LEU A 173 -17.09 -10.35 -7.38
N GLU A 174 -16.80 -10.97 -8.52
CA GLU A 174 -17.79 -11.20 -9.56
C GLU A 174 -18.79 -12.27 -9.07
N LEU A 175 -20.08 -11.99 -9.21
CA LEU A 175 -21.11 -12.98 -8.93
C LEU A 175 -21.29 -13.90 -10.14
N PRO A 176 -21.54 -15.21 -9.92
CA PRO A 176 -21.93 -16.11 -11.00
C PRO A 176 -23.14 -15.59 -11.77
N ARG A 177 -23.19 -15.92 -13.05
CA ARG A 177 -24.35 -15.65 -13.91
C ARG A 177 -25.53 -16.55 -13.57
#